data_AF-A0A6L3VXM3-F1
#
_entry.id   AF-A0A6L3VXM3-F1
#
_cell.length_a   1.000
_cell.length_b   1.000
_cell.length_c   1.000
_cell.angle_alpha   90.00
_cell.angle_beta   90.00
_cell.angle_gamma   90.00
#
_symmetry.space_group_name_H-M   'P 1'
#
loop_
_entity.id
_entity.type
_entity.pdbx_description
1 polymer ?
#
loop_
_entity_poly.entity_id
_entity_poly.type
_entity_poly.pdbx_seq_one_letter_code
_entity_poly.pdbx_strand_id
1 'polypeptide(L)'
;MDFVRSLTGLLWTAPCEDADRFFVEQRRTGLSVSTRATKAGMLAQFYDFVIDRYQGDINTLTGFVVDQPLGGYNRPAGPMTGQVRAPPSEDEVETLFTHWRATVPTAR
;
A
#
# COMPACT_ATOMS: atom_id res chain seq x y z
N MET A 1 0.28 10.15 -3.93
CA MET A 1 1.35 10.07 -2.90
C MET A 1 0.76 10.52 -1.58
N ASP A 2 -0.01 9.64 -0.92
CA ASP A 2 -0.81 9.99 0.27
C ASP A 2 0.05 10.10 1.53
N PHE A 3 1.18 9.38 1.59
CA PHE A 3 2.05 9.38 2.76
C PHE A 3 2.74 10.73 2.97
N VAL A 4 3.35 11.31 1.93
CA VAL A 4 3.95 12.67 1.99
C VAL A 4 2.94 13.70 2.48
N ARG A 5 1.67 13.58 2.07
CA ARG A 5 0.60 14.50 2.50
C ARG A 5 0.17 14.32 3.95
N SER A 6 0.49 13.17 4.57
CA SER A 6 0.25 12.93 6.00
C SER A 6 1.39 13.39 6.91
N LEU A 7 2.54 13.76 6.36
CA LEU A 7 3.71 14.20 7.11
C LEU A 7 3.64 15.71 7.38
N THR A 8 4.19 16.12 8.51
CA THR A 8 4.45 17.53 8.84
C THR A 8 5.86 17.97 8.45
N GLY A 9 6.76 17.01 8.19
CA GLY A 9 8.17 17.22 7.84
C GLY A 9 8.55 16.71 6.46
N LEU A 10 9.85 16.62 6.22
CA LEU A 10 10.41 16.10 4.96
C LEU A 10 10.22 14.58 4.91
N LEU A 11 10.05 14.03 3.71
CA LEU A 11 9.78 12.61 3.54
C LEU A 11 10.87 11.74 4.19
N TRP A 12 12.15 12.05 3.97
CA TRP A 12 13.25 11.25 4.54
C TRP A 12 13.45 11.44 6.04
N THR A 13 12.69 12.33 6.70
CA THR A 13 12.74 12.53 8.16
C THR A 13 11.58 11.86 8.88
N ALA A 14 10.72 11.12 8.19
CA ALA A 14 9.55 10.49 8.81
C ALA A 14 9.99 9.40 9.80
N PRO A 15 9.58 9.47 11.07
CA PRO A 15 9.83 8.43 12.06
C PRO A 15 8.80 7.28 11.94
N CYS A 16 9.02 6.21 12.70
CA CYS A 16 8.13 5.04 12.72
C CYS A 16 6.68 5.42 13.11
N GLU A 17 6.49 6.35 14.04
CA GLU A 17 5.14 6.78 14.44
C GLU A 17 4.32 7.44 13.32
N ASP A 18 4.97 8.07 12.34
CA ASP A 18 4.28 8.66 11.20
C ASP A 18 3.81 7.57 10.23
N ALA A 19 4.61 6.53 10.02
CA ALA A 19 4.19 5.35 9.28
C ALA A 19 3.05 4.61 9.99
N ASP A 20 3.14 4.41 11.31
CA ASP A 20 2.07 3.81 12.11
C ASP A 20 0.77 4.58 11.98
N ARG A 21 0.80 5.90 12.17
CA ARG A 21 -0.38 6.77 12.07
C ARG A 21 -1.01 6.68 10.68
N PHE A 22 -0.19 6.73 9.64
CA PHE A 22 -0.64 6.57 8.26
C PHE A 22 -1.33 5.23 8.04
N PHE A 23 -0.70 4.11 8.44
CA PHE A 23 -1.27 2.78 8.24
C PHE A 23 -2.46 2.47 9.14
N VAL A 24 -2.59 3.10 10.30
CA VAL A 24 -3.80 3.06 11.13
C VAL A 24 -4.95 3.75 10.39
N GLU A 25 -4.74 4.94 9.85
CA GLU A 25 -5.78 5.68 9.11
C GLU A 25 -6.22 4.93 7.85
N GLN A 26 -5.30 4.25 7.17
CA GLN A 26 -5.62 3.39 6.04
C GLN A 26 -6.57 2.23 6.41
N ARG A 27 -6.48 1.69 7.63
CA ARG A 27 -7.44 0.65 8.09
C ARG A 27 -8.77 1.28 8.46
N ARG A 28 -8.76 2.45 9.11
CA ARG A 28 -9.98 3.18 9.50
C ARG A 28 -10.81 3.58 8.27
N THR A 29 -10.17 3.96 7.18
CA THR A 29 -10.80 4.30 5.90
C THR A 29 -11.22 3.07 5.07
N GLY A 30 -10.98 1.86 5.57
CA GLY A 30 -11.44 0.62 4.95
C GLY A 30 -10.60 0.13 3.76
N LEU A 31 -9.36 0.59 3.61
CA LEU A 31 -8.52 0.09 2.52
C LEU A 31 -8.23 -1.41 2.68
N SER A 32 -8.30 -2.13 1.56
CA SER A 32 -8.03 -3.56 1.52
C SER A 32 -6.65 -3.89 2.08
N VAL A 33 -6.49 -5.11 2.63
CA VAL A 33 -5.18 -5.61 3.07
C VAL A 33 -4.17 -5.49 1.92
N SER A 34 -4.60 -5.72 0.68
CA SER A 34 -3.73 -5.68 -0.49
C SER A 34 -3.21 -4.32 -0.87
N THR A 35 -4.07 -3.32 -0.82
CA THR A 35 -3.68 -1.93 -1.02
C THR A 35 -2.70 -1.48 0.07
N ARG A 36 -2.98 -1.81 1.34
CA ARG A 36 -2.12 -1.44 2.47
C ARG A 36 -0.73 -2.08 2.36
N ALA A 37 -0.66 -3.37 2.10
CA ALA A 37 0.61 -4.08 1.95
C ALA A 37 1.40 -3.61 0.72
N THR A 38 0.73 -3.28 -0.39
CA THR A 38 1.39 -2.70 -1.57
C THR A 38 2.00 -1.33 -1.24
N LYS A 39 1.25 -0.47 -0.54
CA LYS A 39 1.75 0.84 -0.09
C LYS A 39 2.92 0.70 0.89
N ALA A 40 2.87 -0.27 1.82
CA ALA A 40 3.97 -0.56 2.72
C ALA A 40 5.21 -1.08 1.96
N GLY A 41 5.04 -1.97 0.98
CA GLY A 41 6.13 -2.44 0.13
C GLY A 41 6.79 -1.31 -0.66
N MET A 42 6.00 -0.44 -1.29
CA MET A 42 6.50 0.73 -2.01
C MET A 42 7.27 1.68 -1.10
N LEU A 43 6.76 1.92 0.11
CA LEU A 43 7.43 2.79 1.08
C LEU A 43 8.74 2.16 1.58
N ALA A 44 8.75 0.86 1.87
CA ALA A 44 9.96 0.13 2.25
C ALA A 44 11.04 0.28 1.20
N GLN A 45 10.71 -0.04 -0.05
CA GLN A 45 11.61 0.06 -1.20
C GLN A 45 12.14 1.48 -1.40
N PHE A 46 11.30 2.49 -1.21
CA PHE A 46 11.72 3.88 -1.29
C PHE A 46 12.78 4.21 -0.24
N TYR A 47 12.54 3.87 1.04
CA TYR A 47 13.53 4.15 2.10
C TYR A 47 14.79 3.31 1.96
N ASP A 48 14.68 2.03 1.58
CA ASP A 48 15.84 1.18 1.31
C ASP A 48 16.70 1.84 0.19
N PHE A 49 16.07 2.33 -0.88
CA PHE A 49 16.77 3.07 -1.94
C PHE A 49 17.40 4.40 -1.45
N VAL A 50 16.68 5.19 -0.64
CA VAL A 50 17.20 6.46 -0.11
C VAL A 50 18.39 6.23 0.82
N ILE A 51 18.31 5.21 1.68
CA ILE A 51 19.39 4.84 2.60
C ILE A 51 20.60 4.36 1.79
N ASP A 52 20.40 3.41 0.88
CA ASP A 52 21.49 2.83 0.08
C ASP A 52 22.19 3.86 -0.81
N ARG A 53 21.41 4.78 -1.42
CA ARG A 53 21.93 5.67 -2.47
C ARG A 53 22.28 7.07 -1.99
N TYR A 54 21.62 7.57 -0.96
CA TYR A 54 21.64 8.99 -0.57
C TYR A 54 21.88 9.25 0.92
N GLN A 55 22.04 8.23 1.77
CA GLN A 55 22.27 8.47 3.20
C GLN A 55 23.47 9.39 3.44
N GLY A 56 24.59 9.16 2.76
CA GLY A 56 25.80 9.98 2.92
C GLY A 56 25.57 11.44 2.52
N ASP A 57 24.92 11.68 1.39
CA ASP A 57 24.62 13.02 0.89
C ASP A 57 23.64 13.75 1.82
N ILE A 58 22.55 13.08 2.23
CA ILE A 58 21.55 13.65 3.14
C ILE A 58 22.21 13.97 4.48
N ASN A 59 23.02 13.08 5.04
CA ASN A 59 23.69 13.32 6.32
C ASN A 59 24.69 14.48 6.21
N THR A 60 25.48 14.54 5.14
CA THR A 60 26.44 15.63 4.92
C THR A 60 25.76 16.99 4.79
N LEU A 61 24.63 17.05 4.07
CA LEU A 61 23.93 18.30 3.79
C LEU A 61 22.99 18.76 4.90
N THR A 62 22.45 17.83 5.70
CA THR A 62 21.37 18.14 6.65
C THR A 62 21.66 17.71 8.09
N GLY A 63 22.70 16.90 8.30
CA GLY A 63 22.97 16.24 9.58
C GLY A 63 22.00 15.09 9.91
N PHE A 64 20.98 14.85 9.08
CA PHE A 64 19.98 13.83 9.36
C PHE A 64 20.45 12.43 8.95
N VAL A 65 20.18 11.43 9.79
CA VAL A 65 20.39 10.01 9.48
C VAL A 65 19.04 9.40 9.14
N VAL A 66 18.92 8.87 7.93
CA VAL A 66 17.66 8.31 7.43
C VAL A 66 17.53 6.90 7.98
N ASP A 67 16.39 6.60 8.58
CA ASP A 67 16.06 5.25 9.04
C ASP A 67 14.80 4.76 8.32
N GLN A 68 14.60 3.44 8.31
CA GLN A 68 13.44 2.79 7.72
C GLN A 68 12.24 2.95 8.67
N PRO A 69 11.21 3.77 8.34
CA PRO A 69 10.08 4.01 9.24
C PRO A 69 9.13 2.81 9.34
N LEU A 70 9.29 1.80 8.48
CA LEU A 70 8.52 0.58 8.55
C LEU A 70 9.16 -0.42 9.53
N GLY A 71 8.65 -0.44 10.76
CA GLY A 71 8.92 -1.51 11.71
C GLY A 71 8.31 -2.86 11.28
N GLY A 72 8.60 -3.92 12.06
CA GLY A 72 8.18 -5.29 11.76
C GLY A 72 6.66 -5.51 11.65
N TYR A 73 5.85 -4.62 12.22
CA TYR A 73 4.38 -4.71 12.16
C TYR A 73 3.77 -4.13 10.89
N ASN A 74 4.40 -3.13 10.29
CA ASN A 74 3.92 -2.49 9.05
C ASN A 74 4.60 -3.05 7.80
N ARG A 75 5.74 -3.72 7.97
CA ARG A 75 6.46 -4.34 6.85
C ARG A 75 5.74 -5.63 6.42
N PRO A 76 5.38 -5.79 5.14
CA PRO A 76 4.83 -7.05 4.66
C PRO A 76 5.87 -8.16 4.88
N ALA A 77 5.49 -9.25 5.55
CA ALA A 77 6.39 -10.38 5.83
C ALA A 77 6.75 -11.20 4.58
N GLY A 78 6.15 -10.91 3.43
CA GLY A 78 6.37 -11.60 2.17
C GLY A 78 5.40 -11.13 1.08
N PRO A 79 5.51 -11.68 -0.15
CA PRO A 79 4.53 -11.42 -1.19
C PRO A 79 3.14 -11.78 -0.68
N MET A 80 2.13 -11.01 -1.09
CA MET A 80 0.73 -11.28 -0.76
C MET A 80 0.18 -12.48 -1.53
N THR A 81 0.77 -13.64 -1.31
CA THR A 81 0.30 -14.92 -1.83
C THR A 81 -0.81 -15.38 -0.91
N GLY A 82 -2.06 -15.04 -1.23
CA GLY A 82 -3.18 -15.45 -0.35
C GLY A 82 -4.57 -15.37 -0.94
N GLN A 83 -4.83 -14.55 -1.97
CA GLN A 83 -6.10 -14.62 -2.68
C GLN A 83 -5.95 -15.47 -3.93
N VAL A 84 -6.22 -16.77 -3.78
CA VAL A 84 -6.57 -17.61 -4.91
C VAL A 84 -7.76 -16.95 -5.60
N ARG A 85 -7.53 -16.39 -6.78
CA ARG A 85 -8.63 -15.95 -7.63
C ARG A 85 -9.21 -17.19 -8.29
N ALA A 86 -10.12 -17.86 -7.58
CA ALA A 86 -10.84 -18.99 -8.13
C ALA A 86 -11.67 -18.48 -9.32
N PRO A 87 -11.54 -19.10 -10.51
CA PRO A 87 -12.45 -18.80 -11.60
C PRO A 87 -13.88 -19.18 -11.17
N PRO A 88 -14.91 -18.43 -11.62
CA PRO A 88 -16.30 -18.82 -11.39
C PRO A 88 -16.58 -20.17 -12.07
N SER A 89 -17.49 -20.94 -11.48
CA SER A 89 -18.04 -22.16 -12.08
C SER A 89 -18.87 -21.85 -13.33
N GLU A 90 -19.09 -22.86 -14.19
CA GLU A 90 -19.93 -22.71 -15.38
C GLU A 90 -21.36 -22.24 -15.02
N ASP A 91 -21.93 -22.75 -13.92
CA ASP A 91 -23.25 -22.37 -13.42
C ASP A 91 -23.31 -20.90 -12.98
N GLU A 92 -22.26 -20.39 -12.31
CA GLU A 92 -22.16 -18.98 -11.92
C GLU A 92 -22.05 -18.07 -13.14
N VAL A 93 -21.28 -18.50 -14.15
CA VAL A 93 -21.14 -17.79 -15.42
C VAL A 93 -22.48 -17.72 -16.15
N GLU A 94 -23.17 -18.85 -16.30
CA GLU A 94 -24.48 -18.91 -16.96
C GLU A 94 -25.52 -18.05 -16.23
N THR A 95 -25.56 -18.14 -14.90
CA THR A 95 -26.45 -17.33 -14.06
C THR A 95 -26.20 -15.84 -14.26
N LEU A 96 -24.94 -15.40 -14.27
CA LEU A 96 -24.59 -14.00 -14.50
C LEU A 96 -25.07 -13.53 -15.89
N PHE A 97 -24.76 -14.29 -16.94
CA PHE A 97 -25.08 -13.88 -18.32
C PHE A 97 -26.58 -13.96 -18.63
N THR A 98 -27.31 -14.91 -18.05
CA THR A 98 -28.77 -14.97 -18.19
C THR A 98 -29.44 -13.76 -17.55
N HIS A 99 -29.07 -13.38 -16.32
CA HIS A 99 -29.62 -12.19 -15.67
C HIS A 99 -29.21 -10.91 -16.39
N TRP A 100 -27.93 -10.78 -16.75
CA TRP A 100 -27.44 -9.62 -17.47
C TRP A 100 -28.20 -9.43 -18.79
N ARG A 101 -28.37 -10.49 -19.60
CA ARG A 101 -29.11 -10.43 -20.87
C ARG A 101 -30.56 -9.99 -20.67
N ALA A 102 -31.21 -10.38 -19.58
CA ALA A 102 -32.57 -9.94 -19.25
C ALA A 102 -32.66 -8.45 -18.89
N THR A 103 -31.58 -7.84 -18.38
CA THR A 103 -31.52 -6.40 -18.06
C THR A 103 -31.22 -5.51 -19.26
N VAL A 104 -30.60 -6.05 -20.32
CA VAL A 104 -30.18 -5.29 -21.51
C VAL A 104 -31.32 -4.49 -22.16
N PRO A 105 -32.54 -5.04 -22.38
CA PRO A 105 -33.63 -4.29 -23.00
C PRO A 105 -34.09 -3.05 -22.23
N THR A 106 -33.82 -3.01 -20.92
CA THR A 106 -34.23 -1.90 -20.03
C THR A 106 -33.06 -1.02 -19.58
N ALA A 107 -31.83 -1.36 -19.95
CA ALA A 107 -30.65 -0.55 -19.68
C ALA A 107 -30.66 0.68 -20.60
N ARG A 108 -30.53 1.87 -20.01
CA ARG A 108 -30.43 3.16 -20.72
C ARG A 108 -29.02 3.73 -20.64
#